data_AF-A0A7H0Y212-F1
#
_entry.id   AF-A0A7H0Y212-F1
#
_cell.length_a   1.000
_cell.length_b   1.000
_cell.length_c   1.000
_cell.angle_alpha   90.00
_cell.angle_beta   90.00
_cell.angle_gamma   90.00
#
_symmetry.space_group_name_H-M   'P 1'
#
loop_
_entity.id
_entity.type
_entity.pdbx_description
1 polymer ?
#
loop_
_entity_poly.entity_id
_entity_poly.type
_entity_poly.pdbx_seq_one_letter_code
_entity_poly.pdbx_strand_id
1 'polypeptide(L)'
;MSQNQGIKSVTLSLEVTVQVNGDDNEQLLAAAKRKVAEKIQNDFPSYFKYSITDGIALSLEKAYPGKIVFIPDLNQHGVICGINKSSYSVITPRGHINCKLPALTDGELTIEELLIFCSRDKPEWYEGNVGFLRYKEDYVPVILGRKKSGKTPAYTINEKGRFSLTDIQLQKHLFDAVPAASPE
;
A
#
# COMPACT_ATOMS: atom_id res chain seq x y z
N MET A 1 -26.77 23.54 3.36
CA MET A 1 -25.49 22.98 3.84
C MET A 1 -25.55 21.48 3.66
N SER A 2 -24.87 20.92 2.65
CA SER A 2 -24.92 19.48 2.38
C SER A 2 -23.73 18.81 3.06
N GLN A 3 -24.00 17.93 4.03
CA GLN A 3 -23.00 17.14 4.72
C GLN A 3 -22.30 16.22 3.70
N ASN A 4 -20.96 16.22 3.72
CA ASN A 4 -20.15 15.21 3.04
C ASN A 4 -20.55 13.83 3.59
N GLN A 5 -21.42 13.11 2.89
CA GLN A 5 -21.59 11.69 3.10
C GLN A 5 -20.31 11.02 2.62
N GLY A 6 -19.38 10.79 3.55
CA GLY A 6 -18.20 9.96 3.32
C GLY A 6 -18.61 8.60 2.77
N ILE A 7 -17.76 8.02 1.93
CA ILE A 7 -17.95 6.68 1.38
C ILE A 7 -18.17 5.72 2.56
N LYS A 8 -19.40 5.22 2.71
CA LYS A 8 -19.73 4.21 3.72
C LYS A 8 -19.42 2.84 3.10
N SER A 9 -18.36 2.19 3.58
CA SER A 9 -18.07 0.82 3.20
C SER A 9 -18.96 -0.14 3.99
N VAL A 10 -19.77 -0.93 3.29
CA VAL A 10 -20.50 -2.06 3.88
C VAL A 10 -19.71 -3.32 3.56
N THR A 11 -19.33 -4.08 4.59
CA THR A 11 -18.69 -5.40 4.41
C THR A 11 -19.79 -6.45 4.45
N LEU A 12 -19.91 -7.24 3.37
CA LEU A 12 -20.84 -8.35 3.27
C LEU A 12 -20.02 -9.64 3.37
N SER A 13 -20.21 -10.40 4.45
CA SER A 13 -19.62 -11.73 4.60
C SER A 13 -20.53 -12.74 3.91
N LEU A 14 -19.97 -13.48 2.94
CA LEU A 14 -20.70 -14.46 2.15
C LEU A 14 -19.99 -15.80 2.24
N GLU A 15 -20.75 -16.84 2.56
CA GLU A 15 -20.29 -18.22 2.47
C GLU A 15 -20.86 -18.82 1.18
N VAL A 16 -19.97 -19.27 0.29
CA VAL A 16 -20.36 -19.81 -1.02
C VAL A 16 -19.79 -21.22 -1.16
N THR A 17 -20.67 -22.21 -1.14
CA THR A 17 -20.30 -23.59 -1.52
C THR A 17 -20.41 -23.75 -3.03
N VAL A 18 -19.32 -24.20 -3.66
CA VAL A 18 -19.26 -24.54 -5.09
C VAL A 18 -18.79 -25.97 -5.27
N GLN A 19 -19.45 -26.72 -6.16
CA GLN A 19 -18.98 -28.04 -6.58
C GLN A 19 -18.11 -27.87 -7.83
N VAL A 20 -16.88 -28.37 -7.79
CA VAL A 20 -15.91 -28.28 -8.89
C VAL A 20 -15.22 -29.62 -9.11
N ASN A 21 -14.80 -29.83 -10.35
CA ASN A 21 -14.03 -31.00 -10.77
C ASN A 21 -12.65 -30.53 -11.22
N GLY A 22 -11.63 -31.34 -10.97
CA GLY A 22 -10.24 -31.08 -11.36
C GLY A 22 -9.37 -32.27 -10.98
N ASP A 23 -8.27 -32.45 -11.72
CA ASP A 23 -7.38 -33.60 -11.56
C ASP A 23 -6.32 -33.37 -10.47
N ASP A 24 -6.06 -32.11 -10.12
CA ASP A 24 -5.13 -31.68 -9.09
C ASP A 24 -5.67 -30.48 -8.28
N ASN A 25 -4.99 -30.17 -7.17
CA ASN A 25 -5.41 -29.09 -6.27
C ASN A 25 -5.38 -27.69 -6.91
N GLU A 26 -4.48 -27.44 -7.86
CA GLU A 26 -4.39 -26.13 -8.53
C GLU A 26 -5.58 -25.94 -9.48
N GLN A 27 -5.94 -26.99 -10.24
CA GLN A 27 -7.10 -27.00 -11.11
C GLN A 27 -8.40 -26.87 -10.32
N LEU A 28 -8.53 -27.61 -9.21
CA LEU A 28 -9.69 -27.51 -8.32
C LEU A 28 -9.84 -26.10 -7.76
N LEU A 29 -8.75 -25.47 -7.32
CA LEU A 29 -8.77 -24.10 -6.81
C LEU A 29 -9.15 -23.08 -7.89
N ALA A 30 -8.58 -23.19 -9.10
CA ALA A 30 -8.90 -22.30 -10.22
C ALA A 30 -10.38 -22.42 -10.63
N ALA A 31 -10.90 -23.65 -10.72
CA ALA A 31 -12.29 -23.92 -11.01
C ALA A 31 -13.22 -23.37 -9.91
N ALA A 32 -12.84 -23.51 -8.63
CA ALA A 32 -13.59 -23.00 -7.50
C ALA A 32 -13.68 -21.47 -7.56
N LYS A 33 -12.56 -20.78 -7.75
CA LYS A 33 -12.50 -19.32 -7.90
C LYS A 33 -13.42 -18.83 -9.01
N ARG A 34 -13.41 -19.49 -10.17
CA ARG A 34 -14.27 -19.13 -11.30
C ARG A 34 -15.76 -19.29 -10.97
N LYS A 35 -16.16 -20.44 -10.41
CA LYS A 35 -17.55 -20.68 -10.03
C LYS A 35 -18.06 -19.73 -8.95
N VAL A 36 -17.21 -19.36 -7.99
CA VAL A 36 -17.58 -18.36 -6.97
C VAL A 36 -17.83 -17.01 -7.62
N ALA A 37 -16.96 -16.59 -8.55
CA ALA A 37 -17.15 -15.33 -9.28
C ALA A 37 -18.44 -15.33 -10.11
N GLU A 38 -18.72 -16.41 -10.84
CA GLU A 38 -19.95 -16.60 -11.61
C GLU A 38 -21.19 -16.55 -10.70
N LYS A 39 -21.15 -17.24 -9.56
CA LYS A 39 -22.28 -17.29 -8.62
C LYS A 39 -22.54 -15.93 -7.97
N ILE A 40 -21.50 -15.24 -7.53
CA ILE A 40 -21.64 -13.87 -7.02
C ILE A 40 -22.20 -12.96 -8.13
N GLN A 41 -21.76 -13.11 -9.39
CA GLN A 41 -22.27 -12.29 -10.48
C GLN A 41 -23.77 -12.47 -10.74
N ASN A 42 -24.27 -13.69 -10.59
CA ASN A 42 -25.68 -14.02 -10.81
C ASN A 42 -26.56 -13.70 -9.60
N ASP A 43 -26.06 -13.94 -8.39
CA ASP A 43 -26.84 -13.82 -7.15
C ASP A 43 -26.85 -12.37 -6.62
N PHE A 44 -25.84 -11.55 -6.95
CA PHE A 44 -25.77 -10.17 -6.50
C PHE A 44 -26.49 -9.19 -7.45
N PRO A 45 -27.11 -8.13 -6.91
CA PRO A 45 -27.80 -7.18 -7.74
C PRO A 45 -26.87 -6.48 -8.73
N SER A 46 -27.22 -6.57 -10.02
CA SER A 46 -26.43 -6.06 -11.14
C SER A 46 -26.27 -4.53 -11.16
N TYR A 47 -27.06 -3.80 -10.39
CA TYR A 47 -26.95 -2.35 -10.26
C TYR A 47 -25.76 -1.90 -9.40
N PHE A 48 -25.16 -2.79 -8.62
CA PHE A 48 -23.91 -2.52 -7.90
C PHE A 48 -22.69 -2.96 -8.73
N LYS A 49 -21.65 -2.13 -8.76
CA LYS A 49 -20.34 -2.50 -9.32
C LYS A 49 -19.49 -3.11 -8.22
N TYR A 50 -19.15 -4.39 -8.35
CA TYR A 50 -18.27 -5.11 -7.42
C TYR A 50 -16.98 -5.55 -8.12
N SER A 51 -15.93 -5.74 -7.31
CA SER A 51 -14.65 -6.33 -7.71
C SER A 51 -14.43 -7.51 -6.79
N ILE A 52 -14.18 -8.69 -7.35
CA ILE A 52 -13.87 -9.89 -6.59
C ILE A 52 -12.36 -10.07 -6.65
N THR A 53 -11.73 -10.11 -5.50
CA THR A 53 -10.27 -10.22 -5.34
C THR A 53 -9.99 -11.33 -4.34
N ASP A 54 -8.97 -12.12 -4.61
CA ASP A 54 -8.53 -13.16 -3.69
C ASP A 54 -7.71 -12.52 -2.55
N GLY A 55 -7.99 -12.91 -1.31
CA GLY A 55 -7.42 -12.32 -0.10
C GLY A 55 -8.31 -11.28 0.60
N ILE A 56 -7.95 -10.96 1.85
CA ILE A 56 -8.64 -9.92 2.64
C ILE A 56 -8.20 -8.56 2.10
N ALA A 57 -9.06 -7.94 1.29
CA ALA A 57 -8.82 -6.60 0.79
C ALA A 57 -8.59 -5.63 1.97
N LEU A 58 -7.59 -4.76 1.81
CA LEU A 58 -7.23 -3.75 2.78
C LEU A 58 -8.40 -2.76 2.93
N SER A 59 -9.02 -2.77 4.11
CA SER A 59 -10.09 -1.83 4.41
C SER A 59 -9.57 -0.39 4.46
N LEU A 60 -10.42 0.57 4.09
CA LEU A 60 -10.12 2.00 4.13
C LEU A 60 -9.59 2.47 5.50
N GLU A 61 -10.12 1.89 6.59
CA GLU A 61 -9.73 2.22 7.97
C GLU A 61 -8.33 1.70 8.34
N LYS A 62 -7.91 0.61 7.70
CA LYS A 62 -6.60 -0.01 7.88
C LYS A 62 -5.54 0.55 6.94
N ALA A 63 -5.94 1.30 5.91
CA ALA A 63 -5.03 1.96 4.97
C ALA A 63 -4.51 3.28 5.54
N TYR A 64 -3.18 3.45 5.55
CA TYR A 64 -2.53 4.70 5.91
C TYR A 64 -1.22 4.85 5.10
N PRO A 65 -0.78 6.08 4.78
CA PRO A 65 0.54 6.29 4.18
C PRO A 65 1.65 5.78 5.10
N GLY A 66 2.63 5.06 4.56
CA GLY A 66 3.65 4.31 5.28
C GLY A 66 3.33 2.81 5.42
N LYS A 67 2.10 2.38 5.15
CA LYS A 67 1.72 0.96 5.25
C LYS A 67 2.28 0.13 4.10
N ILE A 68 2.88 -1.01 4.43
CA ILE A 68 3.26 -2.05 3.46
C ILE A 68 2.02 -2.83 3.02
N VAL A 69 1.96 -3.08 1.73
CA VAL A 69 0.83 -3.73 1.05
C VAL A 69 1.33 -4.69 0.00
N PHE A 70 0.57 -5.74 -0.27
CA PHE A 70 0.77 -6.62 -1.41
C PHE A 70 -0.22 -6.29 -2.51
N ILE A 71 0.27 -6.21 -3.76
CA ILE A 71 -0.51 -5.98 -4.98
C ILE A 71 -0.66 -7.34 -5.70
N PRO A 72 -1.80 -8.03 -5.56
CA PRO A 72 -1.96 -9.39 -6.09
C PRO A 72 -1.74 -9.49 -7.60
N ASP A 73 -2.29 -8.54 -8.36
CA ASP A 73 -2.21 -8.52 -9.83
C ASP A 73 -0.77 -8.46 -10.36
N LEU A 74 0.14 -7.89 -9.58
CA LEU A 74 1.54 -7.71 -9.95
C LEU A 74 2.47 -8.68 -9.21
N ASN A 75 1.93 -9.48 -8.30
CA ASN A 75 2.68 -10.34 -7.39
C ASN A 75 3.86 -9.61 -6.74
N GLN A 76 3.62 -8.39 -6.23
CA GLN A 76 4.67 -7.56 -5.65
C GLN A 76 4.19 -6.79 -4.43
N HIS A 77 5.13 -6.55 -3.51
CA HIS A 77 4.92 -5.64 -2.39
C HIS A 77 5.16 -4.19 -2.78
N GLY A 78 4.56 -3.29 -2.01
CA GLY A 78 4.77 -1.86 -2.09
C GLY A 78 4.41 -1.15 -0.80
N VAL A 79 4.62 0.16 -0.78
CA VAL A 79 4.31 1.03 0.36
C VAL A 79 3.37 2.14 -0.10
N ILE A 80 2.28 2.37 0.64
CA ILE A 80 1.36 3.47 0.36
C ILE A 80 2.07 4.80 0.66
N CYS A 81 2.20 5.71 -0.31
CA CYS A 81 2.68 7.09 -0.07
C CYS A 81 1.54 8.12 -0.10
N GLY A 82 0.37 7.76 -0.63
CA GLY A 82 -0.79 8.63 -0.69
C GLY A 82 -2.11 7.89 -0.76
N ILE A 83 -3.17 8.49 -0.21
CA ILE A 83 -4.54 7.96 -0.27
C ILE A 83 -5.43 9.01 -0.91
N ASN A 84 -6.10 8.62 -2.00
CA ASN A 84 -7.08 9.43 -2.73
C ASN A 84 -8.48 8.87 -2.52
N LYS A 85 -9.51 9.59 -3.01
CA LYS A 85 -10.92 9.19 -2.85
C LYS A 85 -11.26 7.79 -3.38
N SER A 86 -10.56 7.32 -4.41
CA SER A 86 -10.85 6.05 -5.09
C SER A 86 -9.61 5.19 -5.37
N SER A 87 -8.44 5.64 -4.92
CA SER A 87 -7.17 4.94 -5.19
C SER A 87 -6.14 5.15 -4.09
N TYR A 88 -5.20 4.23 -4.03
CA TYR A 88 -3.97 4.32 -3.28
C TYR A 88 -2.82 4.59 -4.24
N SER A 89 -1.96 5.52 -3.87
CA SER A 89 -0.68 5.77 -4.51
C SER A 89 0.36 4.93 -3.77
N VAL A 90 0.95 3.97 -4.49
CA VAL A 90 1.83 2.92 -3.96
C VAL A 90 3.17 2.96 -4.67
N ILE A 91 4.26 2.92 -3.90
CA ILE A 91 5.61 2.78 -4.42
C ILE A 91 6.05 1.33 -4.35
N THR A 92 6.70 0.90 -5.41
CA THR A 92 7.17 -0.47 -5.63
C THR A 92 8.58 -0.40 -6.21
N PRO A 93 9.35 -1.50 -6.27
CA PRO A 93 10.68 -1.51 -6.90
C PRO A 93 10.64 -0.99 -8.35
N ARG A 94 9.54 -1.27 -9.06
CA ARG A 94 9.31 -0.86 -10.46
C ARG A 94 8.90 0.60 -10.58
N GLY A 95 8.48 1.24 -9.49
CA GLY A 95 8.13 2.65 -9.43
C GLY A 95 6.76 2.90 -8.83
N HIS A 96 6.19 4.04 -9.20
CA HIS A 96 4.92 4.52 -8.66
C HIS A 96 3.72 3.91 -9.41
N ILE A 97 2.75 3.39 -8.67
CA ILE A 97 1.54 2.77 -9.19
C ILE A 97 0.32 3.31 -8.44
N ASN A 98 -0.78 3.54 -9.17
CA ASN A 98 -2.06 3.87 -8.58
C ASN A 98 -2.95 2.62 -8.55
N CYS A 99 -3.23 2.11 -7.36
CA CYS A 99 -4.08 0.94 -7.15
C CYS A 99 -5.49 1.39 -6.74
N LYS A 100 -6.54 0.66 -7.13
CA LYS A 100 -7.89 0.92 -6.63
C LYS A 100 -8.01 0.49 -5.16
N LEU A 101 -8.92 1.13 -4.41
CA LEU A 101 -9.11 0.89 -2.98
C LEU A 101 -9.29 -0.59 -2.53
N PRO A 102 -9.95 -1.49 -3.28
CA PRO A 102 -10.07 -2.89 -2.87
C PRO A 102 -8.94 -3.79 -3.39
N ALA A 103 -7.98 -3.27 -4.17
CA ALA A 103 -7.00 -4.09 -4.88
C ALA A 103 -5.73 -4.41 -4.07
N LEU A 104 -5.63 -3.91 -2.83
CA LEU A 104 -4.47 -4.13 -1.98
C LEU A 104 -4.81 -5.11 -0.87
N THR A 105 -3.83 -5.89 -0.45
CA THR A 105 -3.91 -6.74 0.74
C THR A 105 -2.82 -6.32 1.73
N ASP A 106 -2.94 -6.74 2.99
CA ASP A 106 -1.86 -6.57 3.97
C ASP A 106 -0.59 -7.26 3.45
N GLY A 107 0.55 -6.59 3.56
CA GLY A 107 1.83 -7.11 3.12
C GLY A 107 2.90 -6.90 4.17
N GLU A 108 3.98 -7.65 4.04
CA GLU A 108 5.14 -7.56 4.92
C GLU A 108 6.40 -7.45 4.06
N LEU A 109 7.32 -6.59 4.47
CA LEU A 109 8.64 -6.44 3.86
C LEU A 109 9.66 -6.23 4.96
N THR A 110 10.82 -6.81 4.76
CA THR A 110 12.04 -6.52 5.52
C THR A 110 12.60 -5.14 5.17
N ILE A 111 13.48 -4.62 6.01
CA ILE A 111 14.13 -3.32 5.75
C ILE A 111 15.02 -3.43 4.50
N GLU A 112 15.67 -4.56 4.30
CA GLU A 112 16.51 -4.87 3.15
C GLU A 112 15.71 -4.82 1.83
N GLU A 113 14.48 -5.32 1.84
CA GLU A 113 13.60 -5.24 0.68
C GLU A 113 13.09 -3.82 0.42
N LEU A 114 12.87 -3.02 1.47
CA LEU A 114 12.53 -1.60 1.35
C LEU A 114 13.67 -0.78 0.73
N LEU A 115 14.92 -1.14 1.00
CA LEU A 115 16.10 -0.50 0.40
C LEU A 115 16.16 -0.64 -1.12
N ILE A 116 15.53 -1.67 -1.70
CA ILE A 116 15.41 -1.81 -3.16
C ILE A 116 14.59 -0.65 -3.74
N PHE A 117 13.71 -0.01 -2.93
CA PHE A 117 12.95 1.16 -3.37
C PHE A 117 13.82 2.43 -3.31
N CYS A 118 14.91 2.39 -2.53
CA CYS A 118 15.83 3.50 -2.32
C CYS A 118 16.82 3.69 -3.46
N SER A 119 17.18 2.63 -4.20
CA SER A 119 18.32 2.55 -5.13
C SER A 119 18.17 3.32 -6.46
N ARG A 120 17.35 4.36 -6.48
CA ARG A 120 17.36 5.34 -7.58
C ARG A 120 18.26 6.47 -7.12
N ASP A 121 19.31 6.76 -7.88
CA ASP A 121 20.17 7.93 -7.68
C ASP A 121 19.26 9.16 -7.57
N LYS A 122 19.18 9.76 -6.38
CA LYS A 122 18.20 10.81 -6.05
C LYS A 122 18.95 12.13 -5.92
N PRO A 123 19.01 12.94 -6.99
CA PRO A 123 19.58 14.29 -6.87
C PRO A 123 18.75 15.16 -5.91
N GLU A 124 17.46 14.86 -5.73
CA GLU A 124 16.55 15.54 -4.81
C GLU A 124 15.50 14.59 -4.23
N TRP A 125 14.96 14.94 -3.06
CA TRP A 125 13.94 14.16 -2.35
C TRP A 125 12.51 14.52 -2.82
N TYR A 126 11.78 13.52 -3.33
CA TYR A 126 10.42 13.69 -3.85
C TYR A 126 9.40 12.71 -3.22
N GLU A 127 8.12 12.96 -3.49
CA GLU A 127 7.04 12.04 -3.14
C GLU A 127 7.34 10.61 -3.60
N GLY A 128 7.10 9.65 -2.71
CA GLY A 128 7.36 8.23 -2.91
C GLY A 128 8.80 7.81 -2.66
N ASN A 129 9.72 8.72 -2.41
CA ASN A 129 11.08 8.33 -2.02
C ASN A 129 11.05 7.69 -0.63
N VAL A 130 11.67 6.51 -0.55
CA VAL A 130 11.99 5.84 0.71
C VAL A 130 13.39 6.26 1.15
N GLY A 131 13.58 6.39 2.46
CA GLY A 131 14.85 6.68 3.12
C GLY A 131 14.77 6.51 4.63
N PHE A 132 15.84 6.88 5.34
CA PHE A 132 15.93 6.81 6.79
C PHE A 132 16.04 8.21 7.38
N LEU A 133 15.08 8.57 8.22
CA LEU A 133 15.08 9.82 8.94
C LEU A 133 15.87 9.64 10.24
N ARG A 134 16.95 10.41 10.39
CA ARG A 134 17.65 10.51 11.68
C ARG A 134 16.80 11.32 12.66
N TYR A 135 16.28 10.66 13.67
CA TYR A 135 15.52 11.28 14.75
C TYR A 135 16.11 10.88 16.09
N LYS A 136 16.69 11.87 16.80
CA LYS A 136 17.52 11.64 17.99
C LYS A 136 18.72 10.73 17.64
N GLU A 137 18.80 9.55 18.25
CA GLU A 137 19.88 8.57 18.04
C GLU A 137 19.47 7.44 17.09
N ASP A 138 18.22 7.41 16.64
CA ASP A 138 17.67 6.34 15.80
C ASP A 138 17.50 6.76 14.33
N TYR A 139 17.50 5.76 13.45
CA TYR A 139 17.18 5.87 12.03
C TYR A 139 15.83 5.23 11.75
N VAL A 140 14.82 6.07 11.48
CA VAL A 140 13.44 5.61 11.26
C VAL A 140 13.19 5.48 9.75
N PRO A 141 12.79 4.30 9.24
CA PRO A 141 12.44 4.15 7.84
C PRO A 141 11.17 4.96 7.53
N VAL A 142 11.25 5.79 6.49
CA VAL A 142 10.16 6.68 6.09
C VAL A 142 9.93 6.65 4.59
N ILE A 143 8.69 6.92 4.19
CA ILE A 143 8.32 7.23 2.81
C ILE A 143 7.81 8.67 2.72
N LEU A 144 8.28 9.41 1.72
CA LEU A 144 7.85 10.79 1.51
C LEU A 144 6.49 10.84 0.83
N GLY A 145 5.60 11.69 1.33
CA GLY A 145 4.35 12.02 0.66
C GLY A 145 4.44 13.33 -0.12
N ARG A 146 3.32 13.68 -0.74
CA ARG A 146 3.18 14.94 -1.47
C ARG A 146 3.43 16.16 -0.59
N LYS A 147 4.34 17.04 -1.00
CA LYS A 147 4.58 18.35 -0.35
C LYS A 147 3.29 19.17 -0.30
N LYS A 148 2.98 19.73 0.87
CA LYS A 148 1.82 20.59 1.11
C LYS A 148 2.24 21.78 1.96
N SER A 149 1.87 22.99 1.54
CA SER A 149 2.14 24.24 2.27
C SER A 149 3.62 24.40 2.67
N GLY A 150 4.53 24.09 1.74
CA GLY A 150 5.98 24.24 1.95
C GLY A 150 6.65 23.15 2.79
N LYS A 151 5.92 22.15 3.29
CA LYS A 151 6.48 21.03 4.06
C LYS A 151 6.18 19.69 3.38
N THR A 152 7.14 18.78 3.45
CA THR A 152 7.02 17.42 2.93
C THR A 152 6.71 16.49 4.09
N PRO A 153 5.60 15.73 4.04
CA PRO A 153 5.33 14.72 5.03
C PRO A 153 6.26 13.52 4.81
N ALA A 154 6.90 13.03 5.88
CA ALA A 154 7.62 11.77 5.91
C ALA A 154 6.84 10.80 6.81
N TYR A 155 6.26 9.77 6.23
CA TYR A 155 5.45 8.77 6.94
C TYR A 155 6.33 7.62 7.39
N THR A 156 6.21 7.22 8.65
CA THR A 156 6.95 6.06 9.17
C THR A 156 6.42 4.79 8.52
N ILE A 157 7.34 3.92 8.09
CA ILE A 157 6.95 2.68 7.42
C ILE A 157 6.47 1.68 8.49
N ASN A 158 5.31 1.04 8.26
CA ASN A 158 4.62 0.12 9.17
C ASN A 158 4.20 0.68 10.54
N GLU A 159 4.29 1.99 10.74
CA GLU A 159 3.81 2.67 11.94
C GLU A 159 2.87 3.81 11.57
N LYS A 160 1.89 4.11 12.44
CA LYS A 160 0.98 5.24 12.25
C LYS A 160 1.62 6.56 12.71
N GLY A 161 2.78 6.91 12.14
CA GLY A 161 3.56 8.09 12.47
C GLY A 161 3.83 8.97 11.24
N ARG A 162 4.01 10.28 11.48
CA ARG A 162 4.47 11.20 10.43
C ARG A 162 5.30 12.34 10.98
N PHE A 163 6.27 12.78 10.20
CA PHE A 163 7.03 14.01 10.39
C PHE A 163 6.66 14.99 9.28
N SER A 164 6.73 16.29 9.57
CA SER A 164 6.51 17.35 8.56
C SER A 164 7.78 18.17 8.43
N LEU A 165 8.53 17.89 7.37
CA LEU A 165 9.90 18.37 7.19
C LEU A 165 9.94 19.53 6.21
N THR A 166 10.73 20.55 6.50
CA THR A 166 11.13 21.57 5.50
C THR A 166 12.19 21.00 4.56
N ASP A 167 12.45 21.68 3.45
CA ASP A 167 13.50 21.26 2.50
C ASP A 167 14.89 21.18 3.15
N ILE A 168 15.20 22.13 4.05
CA ILE A 168 16.45 22.13 4.84
C ILE A 168 16.51 20.89 5.76
N GLN A 169 15.39 20.52 6.39
CA GLN A 169 15.34 19.36 7.27
C GLN A 169 15.44 18.04 6.49
N LEU A 170 14.84 17.96 5.30
CA LEU A 170 14.98 16.81 4.41
C LEU A 170 16.45 16.59 4.04
N GLN A 171 17.13 17.63 3.57
CA GLN A 171 18.54 17.53 3.17
C GLN A 171 19.47 17.18 4.33
N LYS A 172 19.18 17.66 5.55
CA LYS A 172 20.04 17.46 6.71
C LYS A 172 19.85 16.12 7.42
N HIS A 173 18.63 15.57 7.40
CA HIS A 173 18.25 14.47 8.29
C HIS A 173 17.77 13.21 7.56
N LEU A 174 17.56 13.26 6.25
CA LEU A 174 17.11 12.11 5.47
C LEU A 174 18.27 11.50 4.69
N PHE A 175 18.44 10.18 4.85
CA PHE A 175 19.53 9.41 4.25
C PHE A 175 18.95 8.30 3.37
N ASP A 176 19.67 7.95 2.32
CA ASP A 176 19.35 6.87 1.37
C ASP A 176 19.68 5.47 1.93
N ALA A 177 20.68 5.39 2.81
CA ALA A 177 21.04 4.23 3.59
C ALA A 177 21.19 4.59 5.08
N VAL A 178 21.10 3.58 5.96
CA VAL A 178 21.52 3.76 7.35
C VAL A 178 23.03 4.01 7.33
N PRO A 179 23.52 5.17 7.79
CA PRO A 179 24.94 5.43 7.88
C PRO A 179 25.58 4.35 8.77
N ALA A 180 26.63 3.71 8.28
CA ALA A 180 27.46 2.88 9.13
C ALA A 180 27.91 3.75 10.31
N ALA A 181 27.74 3.26 11.55
CA ALA A 181 28.19 3.98 12.73
C ALA A 181 29.63 4.45 12.48
N SER A 182 29.85 5.76 12.52
CA SER A 182 31.20 6.29 12.40
C SER A 182 32.04 5.61 13.48
N PRO A 183 33.19 5.01 13.14
CA PRO A 183 34.14 4.62 14.17
C PRO A 183 34.54 5.91 14.91
N GLU A 184 34.40 5.88 16.23
CA GLU A 184 34.84 6.95 17.14
C GLU A 184 36.32 7.28 16.95
#